data_AF-A0A3B9K4X4-F1
#
_entry.id   AF-A0A3B9K4X4-F1
#
_cell.length_a   1.000
_cell.length_b   1.000
_cell.length_c   1.000
_cell.angle_alpha   90.00
_cell.angle_beta   90.00
_cell.angle_gamma   90.00
#
_symmetry.space_group_name_H-M   'P 1'
#
loop_
_entity.id
_entity.type
_entity.pdbx_description
1 polymer ?
#
loop_
_entity_poly.entity_id
_entity_poly.type
_entity_poly.pdbx_seq_one_letter_code
_entity_poly.pdbx_strand_id
1 'polypeptide(L)'
;MKVVVAIDSLKGSLTSLEAGEAIRDGVLNVFPDADVQVRPLADGGEGTVEALVLGMGGELQKIMVTGPHGRQVEAAYGILSDKTTAVMEMAQAAGITMVEGEERNPLYTTTYGVGEMICDAMNRGCRNFIVGIGGSATNDGGIGMLMALGYEFIDAENKSVSMFGEGLRDIAEVRKEKVNPLLSE
;
A
#
# COMPACT_ATOMS: atom_id res chain seq x y z
N MET A 1 11.61 26.03 25.02
CA MET A 1 11.81 24.56 25.06
C MET A 1 11.46 24.02 23.68
N LYS A 2 12.15 23.00 23.19
CA LYS A 2 11.82 22.34 21.92
C LYS A 2 11.41 20.90 22.17
N VAL A 3 10.25 20.50 21.68
CA VAL A 3 9.67 19.16 21.87
C VAL A 3 9.37 18.56 20.51
N VAL A 4 9.83 17.34 20.28
CA VAL A 4 9.42 16.55 19.11
C VAL A 4 8.47 15.47 19.61
N VAL A 5 7.25 15.47 19.08
CA VAL A 5 6.25 14.44 19.34
C VAL A 5 6.29 13.48 18.17
N ALA A 6 6.83 12.28 18.40
CA ALA A 6 6.91 11.22 17.41
C ALA A 6 6.24 9.98 17.99
N ILE A 7 5.00 9.71 17.57
CA ILE A 7 4.13 8.68 18.12
C ILE A 7 3.45 7.91 17.00
N ASP A 8 3.25 6.60 17.20
CA ASP A 8 2.50 5.76 16.28
C ASP A 8 0.98 5.86 16.54
N SER A 9 0.17 5.30 15.64
CA SER A 9 -1.27 5.18 15.81
C SER A 9 -1.65 4.37 17.05
N LEU A 10 -2.81 4.71 17.63
CA LEU A 10 -3.47 3.90 18.64
C LEU A 10 -4.54 3.06 17.92
N LYS A 11 -4.16 1.85 17.48
CA LYS A 11 -5.01 0.97 16.64
C LYS A 11 -6.46 0.89 17.13
N GLY A 12 -7.40 1.18 16.21
CA GLY A 12 -8.83 1.20 16.49
C GLY A 12 -9.33 2.41 17.29
N SER A 13 -8.49 3.43 17.48
CA SER A 13 -8.82 4.64 18.23
C SER A 13 -8.36 5.93 17.54
N LEU A 14 -7.06 6.27 17.62
CA LEU A 14 -6.52 7.53 17.08
C LEU A 14 -5.47 7.24 16.02
N THR A 15 -5.48 8.02 14.95
CA THR A 15 -4.37 8.08 14.00
C THR A 15 -3.11 8.61 14.69
N SER A 16 -1.94 8.35 14.09
CA SER A 16 -0.67 8.89 14.59
C SER A 16 -0.69 10.43 14.68
N LEU A 17 -1.32 11.10 13.70
CA LEU A 17 -1.46 12.55 13.71
C LEU A 17 -2.35 13.01 14.87
N GLU A 18 -3.55 12.45 15.03
CA GLU A 18 -4.47 12.84 16.10
C GLU A 18 -3.86 12.65 17.50
N ALA A 19 -3.16 11.52 17.71
CA ALA A 19 -2.46 11.27 18.96
C ALA A 19 -1.33 12.30 19.19
N GLY A 20 -0.58 12.63 18.14
CA GLY A 20 0.48 13.62 18.21
C GLY A 20 -0.02 15.05 18.50
N GLU A 21 -1.12 15.44 17.87
CA GLU A 21 -1.78 16.74 18.08
C GLU A 21 -2.35 16.84 19.50
N ALA A 22 -2.96 15.77 20.03
CA ALA A 22 -3.43 15.74 21.42
C ALA A 22 -2.28 15.90 22.44
N ILE A 23 -1.13 15.27 22.18
CA ILE A 23 0.07 15.44 23.02
C ILE A 23 0.60 16.88 22.92
N ARG A 24 0.61 17.46 21.72
CA ARG A 24 1.00 18.87 21.51
C ARG A 24 0.16 19.81 22.37
N ASP A 25 -1.16 19.65 22.33
CA ASP A 25 -2.07 20.49 23.10
C ASP A 25 -1.82 20.35 24.61
N GLY A 26 -1.57 19.13 25.08
CA GLY A 26 -1.16 18.87 26.47
C GLY A 26 0.13 19.57 26.88
N VAL A 27 1.15 19.59 26.00
CA VAL A 27 2.41 20.29 26.25
C VAL A 27 2.21 21.80 26.29
N LEU A 28 1.47 22.37 25.33
CA LEU A 28 1.23 23.81 25.23
C LEU A 28 0.36 24.34 26.38
N ASN A 29 -0.51 23.51 26.96
CA ASN A 29 -1.29 23.85 28.15
C ASN A 29 -0.40 24.14 29.38
N VAL A 30 0.78 23.52 29.48
CA VAL A 30 1.72 23.72 30.61
C VAL A 30 2.86 24.67 30.23
N PHE A 31 3.34 24.59 28.98
CA PHE A 31 4.42 25.40 28.45
C PHE A 31 3.97 26.12 27.15
N PRO A 32 3.26 27.26 27.26
CA PRO A 32 2.66 27.95 26.10
C PRO A 32 3.67 28.39 25.04
N ASP A 33 4.90 28.70 25.44
CA ASP A 33 5.96 29.16 24.54
C ASP A 33 6.87 28.02 24.01
N ALA A 34 6.47 26.76 24.16
CA ALA A 34 7.24 25.63 23.63
C ALA A 34 7.12 25.53 22.11
N ASP A 35 8.24 25.30 21.42
CA ASP A 35 8.26 24.89 20.01
C ASP A 35 8.00 23.38 19.95
N VAL A 36 6.78 22.99 19.61
CA VAL A 36 6.35 21.59 19.57
C VAL A 36 6.12 21.16 18.13
N GLN A 37 6.90 20.17 17.67
CA GLN A 37 6.78 19.61 16.33
C GLN A 37 6.19 18.21 16.38
N VAL A 38 5.02 18.03 15.79
CA VAL A 38 4.39 16.71 15.61
C VAL A 38 4.95 16.06 14.35
N ARG A 39 5.47 14.85 14.49
CA ARG A 39 5.99 14.01 13.41
C ARG A 39 5.27 12.67 13.45
N PRO A 40 4.22 12.49 12.64
CA PRO A 40 3.53 11.21 12.57
C PRO A 40 4.51 10.09 12.24
N LEU A 41 4.38 8.96 12.94
CA LEU A 41 5.13 7.74 12.69
C LEU A 41 4.19 6.65 12.20
N ALA A 42 4.76 5.72 11.46
CA ALA A 42 4.10 4.48 11.09
C ALA A 42 5.13 3.37 10.95
N ASP A 43 4.68 2.13 11.11
CA ASP A 43 5.50 0.91 11.08
C ASP A 43 5.41 0.15 9.74
N GLY A 44 4.77 0.73 8.73
CA GLY A 44 4.49 0.09 7.43
C GLY A 44 3.11 -0.56 7.37
N GLY A 45 2.31 -0.49 8.44
CA GLY A 45 0.90 -0.85 8.45
C GLY A 45 -0.03 0.26 7.97
N GLU A 46 -1.30 0.17 8.37
CA GLU A 46 -2.35 1.15 8.09
C GLU A 46 -1.95 2.55 8.58
N GLY A 47 -2.14 3.57 7.74
CA GLY A 47 -1.85 4.97 8.07
C GLY A 47 -0.41 5.40 7.78
N THR A 48 0.42 4.52 7.23
CA THR A 48 1.78 4.84 6.76
C THR A 48 1.78 5.86 5.63
N VAL A 49 0.89 5.71 4.65
CA VAL A 49 0.78 6.65 3.53
C VAL A 49 0.48 8.05 4.04
N GLU A 50 -0.52 8.18 4.91
CA GLU A 50 -0.93 9.47 5.49
C GLU A 50 0.19 10.08 6.33
N ALA A 51 0.81 9.29 7.22
CA ALA A 51 1.90 9.75 8.08
C ALA A 51 3.08 10.29 7.27
N LEU A 52 3.51 9.58 6.22
CA LEU A 52 4.65 9.99 5.39
C LEU A 52 4.32 11.16 4.47
N VAL A 53 3.15 11.17 3.83
CA VAL A 53 2.72 12.29 2.96
C VAL A 53 2.60 13.59 3.77
N LEU A 54 2.02 13.53 4.96
CA LEU A 54 1.92 14.69 5.86
C LEU A 54 3.29 15.10 6.40
N GLY A 55 4.11 14.14 6.81
CA GLY A 55 5.41 14.40 7.45
C GLY A 55 6.49 14.93 6.50
N MET A 56 6.48 14.50 5.23
CA MET A 56 7.49 14.82 4.22
C MET A 56 6.99 15.81 3.15
N GLY A 57 5.71 16.18 3.21
CA GLY A 57 5.03 16.89 2.12
C GLY A 57 4.81 15.98 0.93
N GLY A 58 3.66 16.09 0.29
CA GLY A 58 3.28 15.25 -0.84
C GLY A 58 1.81 15.39 -1.18
N GLU A 59 1.35 14.56 -2.10
CA GLU A 59 -0.04 14.54 -2.56
C GLU A 59 -0.56 13.10 -2.59
N LEU A 60 -1.79 12.91 -2.11
CA LEU A 60 -2.51 11.65 -2.28
C LEU A 60 -3.03 11.53 -3.70
N GLN A 61 -2.81 10.37 -4.30
CA GLN A 61 -3.36 9.95 -5.58
C GLN A 61 -4.42 8.89 -5.33
N LYS A 62 -5.59 9.07 -5.93
CA LYS A 62 -6.68 8.11 -5.92
C LYS A 62 -6.81 7.46 -7.27
N ILE A 63 -6.96 6.13 -7.29
CA ILE A 63 -7.10 5.34 -8.51
C ILE A 63 -8.07 4.18 -8.29
N MET A 64 -8.78 3.79 -9.36
CA MET A 64 -9.56 2.55 -9.35
C MET A 64 -8.62 1.39 -9.70
N VAL A 65 -8.62 0.36 -8.86
CA VAL A 65 -7.82 -0.85 -9.03
C VAL A 65 -8.64 -2.09 -8.75
N THR A 66 -8.11 -3.25 -9.12
CA THR A 66 -8.67 -4.56 -8.88
C THR A 66 -8.49 -4.94 -7.41
N GLY A 67 -9.60 -4.98 -6.68
CA GLY A 67 -9.67 -5.44 -5.30
C GLY A 67 -9.44 -6.95 -5.14
N PRO A 68 -9.42 -7.47 -3.90
CA PRO A 68 -9.03 -8.84 -3.63
C PRO A 68 -9.89 -9.89 -4.35
N HIS A 69 -11.19 -9.67 -4.56
CA HIS A 69 -12.07 -10.60 -5.32
C HIS A 69 -12.24 -10.24 -6.81
N GLY A 70 -11.32 -9.47 -7.39
CA GLY A 70 -11.39 -9.07 -8.80
C GLY A 70 -12.37 -7.93 -9.12
N ARG A 71 -13.09 -7.41 -8.11
CA ARG A 71 -14.00 -6.26 -8.26
C ARG A 71 -13.20 -4.96 -8.15
N GLN A 72 -13.64 -3.90 -8.84
CA GLN A 72 -12.98 -2.59 -8.77
C GLN A 72 -13.18 -1.95 -7.40
N VAL A 73 -12.11 -1.40 -6.81
CA VAL A 73 -12.08 -0.65 -5.56
C VAL A 73 -11.31 0.67 -5.76
N GLU A 74 -11.68 1.72 -5.02
CA GLU A 74 -10.88 2.94 -4.97
C GLU A 74 -9.71 2.71 -3.99
N ALA A 75 -8.49 2.83 -4.47
CA ALA A 75 -7.27 2.80 -3.67
C ALA A 75 -6.62 4.18 -3.63
N ALA A 76 -5.90 4.47 -2.55
CA ALA A 76 -5.10 5.69 -2.42
C ALA A 76 -3.63 5.36 -2.12
N TYR A 77 -2.73 6.15 -2.70
CA TYR A 77 -1.31 6.13 -2.37
C TYR A 77 -0.72 7.56 -2.42
N GLY A 78 0.45 7.76 -1.83
CA GLY A 78 1.11 9.06 -1.76
C GLY A 78 2.24 9.21 -2.76
N ILE A 79 2.41 10.41 -3.30
CA ILE A 79 3.64 10.84 -3.99
C ILE A 79 4.26 11.95 -3.15
N LEU A 80 5.51 11.75 -2.71
CA LEU A 80 6.20 12.72 -1.85
C LEU A 80 6.58 13.99 -2.63
N SER A 81 6.99 15.01 -1.89
CA SER A 81 7.36 16.34 -2.41
C SER A 81 8.52 16.32 -3.41
N ASP A 82 9.37 15.29 -3.38
CA ASP A 82 10.41 15.04 -4.38
C ASP A 82 9.88 14.60 -5.76
N LYS A 83 8.58 14.30 -5.85
CA LYS A 83 7.85 13.81 -7.04
C LYS A 83 8.41 12.52 -7.66
N THR A 84 9.31 11.83 -6.96
CA THR A 84 9.96 10.59 -7.43
C THR A 84 9.74 9.42 -6.48
N THR A 85 9.28 9.67 -5.26
CA THR A 85 9.00 8.65 -4.25
C THR A 85 7.50 8.41 -4.08
N ALA A 86 7.07 7.19 -4.38
CA ALA A 86 5.72 6.70 -4.08
C ALA A 86 5.70 5.98 -2.73
N VAL A 87 4.66 6.27 -1.93
CA VAL A 87 4.37 5.58 -0.67
C VAL A 87 3.00 4.93 -0.81
N MET A 88 2.91 3.62 -0.61
CA MET A 88 1.67 2.88 -0.80
C MET A 88 1.51 1.80 0.26
N GLU A 89 0.26 1.45 0.55
CA GLU A 89 -0.11 0.32 1.40
C GLU A 89 -0.84 -0.70 0.56
N MET A 90 -0.40 -1.95 0.55
CA MET A 90 -1.07 -3.00 -0.21
C MET A 90 -2.51 -3.20 0.26
N ALA A 91 -2.81 -2.91 1.53
CA ALA A 91 -4.15 -3.03 2.10
C ALA A 91 -5.19 -2.13 1.39
N GLN A 92 -4.75 -1.06 0.71
CA GLN A 92 -5.61 -0.20 -0.10
C GLN A 92 -6.13 -0.89 -1.36
N ALA A 93 -5.51 -1.97 -1.82
CA ALA A 93 -5.94 -2.74 -2.99
C ALA A 93 -6.25 -4.21 -2.66
N ALA A 94 -5.66 -4.75 -1.60
CA ALA A 94 -5.71 -6.16 -1.24
C ALA A 94 -5.88 -6.36 0.28
N GLY A 95 -6.59 -5.46 0.96
CA GLY A 95 -6.71 -5.42 2.42
C GLY A 95 -7.73 -6.40 3.01
N ILE A 96 -7.43 -6.91 4.21
CA ILE A 96 -8.29 -7.84 4.97
C ILE A 96 -9.64 -7.22 5.37
N THR A 97 -9.70 -5.90 5.49
CA THR A 97 -10.93 -5.15 5.78
C THR A 97 -11.89 -5.08 4.59
N MET A 98 -11.40 -5.38 3.37
CA MET A 98 -12.21 -5.43 2.15
C MET A 98 -12.95 -6.76 1.97
N VAL A 99 -12.70 -7.73 2.85
CA VAL A 99 -13.21 -9.09 2.75
C VAL A 99 -13.96 -9.47 4.01
N GLU A 100 -15.22 -9.88 3.87
CA GLU A 100 -16.13 -10.15 4.99
C GLU A 100 -16.60 -11.61 5.03
N GLY A 101 -16.88 -12.09 6.25
CA GLY A 101 -17.55 -13.37 6.47
C GLY A 101 -16.91 -14.55 5.74
N GLU A 102 -17.74 -15.30 5.00
CA GLU A 102 -17.34 -16.49 4.25
C GLU A 102 -16.50 -16.17 3.00
N GLU A 103 -16.46 -14.91 2.55
CA GLU A 103 -15.61 -14.50 1.42
C GLU A 103 -14.12 -14.42 1.81
N ARG A 104 -13.78 -14.56 3.12
CA ARG A 104 -12.40 -14.66 3.65
C ARG A 104 -11.75 -15.99 3.32
N ASN A 105 -11.57 -16.25 2.03
CA ASN A 105 -10.86 -17.41 1.54
C ASN A 105 -9.65 -16.98 0.70
N PRO A 106 -8.41 -17.18 1.19
CA PRO A 106 -7.22 -16.68 0.53
C PRO A 106 -6.96 -17.33 -0.84
N LEU A 107 -7.59 -18.48 -1.14
CA LEU A 107 -7.52 -19.12 -2.46
C LEU A 107 -8.15 -18.26 -3.57
N TYR A 108 -9.15 -17.43 -3.22
CA TYR A 108 -9.93 -16.62 -4.17
C TYR A 108 -9.66 -15.13 -4.02
N THR A 109 -8.47 -14.80 -3.52
CA THR A 109 -8.03 -13.41 -3.36
C THR A 109 -6.78 -13.15 -4.20
N THR A 110 -6.65 -11.94 -4.72
CA THR A 110 -5.55 -11.53 -5.60
C THR A 110 -4.89 -10.22 -5.16
N THR A 111 -3.60 -10.09 -5.43
CA THR A 111 -2.81 -8.86 -5.28
C THR A 111 -2.77 -8.00 -6.54
N TYR A 112 -3.57 -8.31 -7.57
CA TYR A 112 -3.53 -7.63 -8.86
C TYR A 112 -3.57 -6.10 -8.77
N GLY A 113 -4.48 -5.55 -7.96
CA GLY A 113 -4.57 -4.10 -7.76
C GLY A 113 -3.33 -3.45 -7.15
N VAL A 114 -2.52 -4.20 -6.41
CA VAL A 114 -1.23 -3.70 -5.89
C VAL A 114 -0.27 -3.41 -7.06
N GLY A 115 -0.22 -4.30 -8.05
CA GLY A 115 0.58 -4.08 -9.25
C GLY A 115 0.04 -2.92 -10.10
N GLU A 116 -1.28 -2.72 -10.14
CA GLU A 116 -1.88 -1.55 -10.79
C GLU A 116 -1.47 -0.24 -10.11
N MET A 117 -1.40 -0.19 -8.77
CA MET A 117 -0.88 0.98 -8.05
C MET A 117 0.59 1.25 -8.38
N ILE A 118 1.42 0.21 -8.41
CA ILE A 118 2.84 0.33 -8.77
C ILE A 118 2.99 0.85 -10.21
N CYS A 119 2.23 0.30 -11.16
CA CYS A 119 2.19 0.75 -12.55
C CYS A 119 1.81 2.24 -12.67
N ASP A 120 0.74 2.68 -12.00
CA ASP A 120 0.32 4.09 -12.03
C ASP A 120 1.40 5.02 -11.47
N ALA A 121 2.01 4.66 -10.34
CA ALA A 121 3.10 5.43 -9.75
C ALA A 121 4.34 5.50 -10.66
N MET A 122 4.76 4.40 -11.29
CA MET A 122 5.86 4.37 -12.26
C MET A 122 5.58 5.27 -13.47
N ASN A 123 4.35 5.22 -14.00
CA ASN A 123 3.90 6.04 -15.13
C ASN A 123 3.89 7.55 -14.79
N ARG A 124 3.74 7.90 -13.51
CA ARG A 124 3.86 9.28 -13.01
C ARG A 124 5.31 9.72 -12.76
N GLY A 125 6.28 8.86 -13.06
CA GLY A 125 7.71 9.16 -12.92
C GLY A 125 8.30 8.76 -11.56
N CYS A 126 7.55 8.04 -10.71
CA CYS A 126 8.12 7.54 -9.46
C CYS A 126 9.15 6.44 -9.74
N ARG A 127 10.26 6.47 -9.02
CA ARG A 127 11.37 5.50 -9.09
C ARG A 127 11.79 4.98 -7.72
N ASN A 128 11.42 5.67 -6.64
CA ASN A 128 11.56 5.17 -5.28
C ASN A 128 10.19 4.72 -4.77
N PHE A 129 10.16 3.59 -4.06
CA PHE A 129 8.92 3.00 -3.58
C PHE A 129 9.06 2.60 -2.12
N ILE A 130 8.12 3.06 -1.30
CA ILE A 130 7.91 2.61 0.07
C ILE A 130 6.57 1.88 0.08
N VAL A 131 6.61 0.57 0.30
CA VAL A 131 5.43 -0.30 0.22
C VAL A 131 5.17 -0.94 1.58
N GLY A 132 4.09 -0.53 2.24
CA GLY A 132 3.54 -1.19 3.41
C GLY A 132 2.78 -2.44 2.99
N ILE A 133 3.23 -3.62 3.43
CA ILE A 133 2.64 -4.92 3.06
C ILE A 133 1.76 -5.53 4.17
N GLY A 134 1.48 -4.77 5.23
CA GLY A 134 0.63 -5.22 6.33
C GLY A 134 -0.86 -5.28 5.94
N GLY A 135 -1.63 -6.10 6.68
CA GLY A 135 -3.09 -6.10 6.59
C GLY A 135 -3.66 -6.73 5.31
N SER A 136 -2.95 -7.66 4.67
CA SER A 136 -3.41 -8.31 3.44
C SER A 136 -4.57 -9.31 3.65
N ALA A 137 -5.46 -9.40 2.66
CA ALA A 137 -6.45 -10.47 2.52
C ALA A 137 -5.91 -11.70 1.78
N THR A 138 -4.71 -11.57 1.18
CA THR A 138 -4.22 -12.46 0.13
C THR A 138 -3.20 -13.48 0.62
N ASN A 139 -3.15 -14.62 -0.08
CA ASN A 139 -2.07 -15.61 0.02
C ASN A 139 -1.69 -16.15 -1.38
N ASP A 140 -1.70 -15.28 -2.39
CA ASP A 140 -1.42 -15.59 -3.79
C ASP A 140 0.07 -15.53 -4.15
N GLY A 141 0.96 -15.35 -3.17
CA GLY A 141 2.39 -15.24 -3.39
C GLY A 141 2.81 -14.03 -4.23
N GLY A 142 1.92 -13.04 -4.43
CA GLY A 142 2.18 -11.88 -5.27
C GLY A 142 2.03 -12.12 -6.78
N ILE A 143 1.47 -13.25 -7.21
CA ILE A 143 1.31 -13.52 -8.66
C ILE A 143 0.38 -12.51 -9.31
N GLY A 144 -0.69 -12.09 -8.64
CA GLY A 144 -1.60 -11.07 -9.17
C GLY A 144 -0.87 -9.76 -9.42
N MET A 145 -0.11 -9.28 -8.43
CA MET A 145 0.72 -8.08 -8.55
C MET A 145 1.71 -8.20 -9.72
N LEU A 146 2.42 -9.32 -9.84
CA LEU A 146 3.39 -9.54 -10.92
C LEU A 146 2.70 -9.62 -12.29
N MET A 147 1.51 -10.21 -12.39
CA MET A 147 0.71 -10.22 -13.63
C MET A 147 0.32 -8.81 -14.06
N ALA A 148 -0.14 -7.97 -13.13
CA ALA A 148 -0.44 -6.56 -13.40
C ALA A 148 0.80 -5.77 -13.86
N LEU A 149 1.99 -6.22 -13.48
CA LEU A 149 3.29 -5.69 -13.91
C LEU A 149 3.81 -6.32 -15.21
N GLY A 150 3.05 -7.22 -15.85
CA GLY A 150 3.36 -7.79 -17.15
C GLY A 150 4.09 -9.14 -17.13
N TYR A 151 4.27 -9.77 -15.97
CA TYR A 151 4.70 -11.17 -15.91
C TYR A 151 3.56 -12.09 -16.37
N GLU A 152 3.90 -13.17 -17.07
CA GLU A 152 2.94 -14.18 -17.50
C GLU A 152 3.24 -15.48 -16.76
N PHE A 153 2.24 -16.06 -16.08
CA PHE A 153 2.36 -17.33 -15.38
C PHE A 153 1.53 -18.37 -16.14
N ILE A 154 2.17 -19.45 -16.55
CA ILE A 154 1.63 -20.39 -17.53
C ILE A 154 1.57 -21.80 -16.93
N ASP A 155 0.49 -22.52 -17.20
CA ASP A 155 0.29 -23.91 -16.78
C ASP A 155 0.93 -24.95 -17.73
N ALA A 156 0.84 -26.22 -17.37
CA ALA A 156 1.38 -27.33 -18.17
C ALA A 156 0.68 -27.51 -19.54
N GLU A 157 -0.50 -26.91 -19.73
CA GLU A 157 -1.24 -26.89 -20.99
C GLU A 157 -0.97 -25.62 -21.82
N ASN A 158 0.02 -24.81 -21.41
CA ASN A 158 0.39 -23.54 -22.04
C ASN A 158 -0.73 -22.47 -21.99
N LYS A 159 -1.55 -22.48 -20.94
CA LYS A 159 -2.59 -21.46 -20.66
C LYS A 159 -2.16 -20.57 -19.50
N SER A 160 -2.72 -19.36 -19.45
CA SER A 160 -2.52 -18.48 -18.28
C SER A 160 -3.17 -19.08 -17.05
N VAL A 161 -2.44 -19.09 -15.93
CA VAL A 161 -3.01 -19.47 -14.63
C VAL A 161 -3.95 -18.37 -14.12
N SER A 162 -4.79 -18.74 -13.15
CA SER A 162 -5.61 -17.78 -12.40
C SER A 162 -4.74 -16.77 -11.64
N MET A 163 -5.15 -15.50 -11.60
CA MET A 163 -4.50 -14.47 -10.79
C MET A 163 -4.79 -14.58 -9.28
N PHE A 164 -5.70 -15.47 -8.90
CA PHE A 164 -6.04 -15.76 -7.50
C PHE A 164 -5.09 -16.82 -6.92
N GLY A 165 -5.04 -16.92 -5.60
CA GLY A 165 -4.13 -17.84 -4.90
C GLY A 165 -4.26 -19.31 -5.31
N GLU A 166 -5.42 -19.77 -5.79
CA GLU A 166 -5.59 -21.12 -6.34
C GLU A 166 -4.70 -21.40 -7.56
N GLY A 167 -4.41 -20.37 -8.36
CA GLY A 167 -3.63 -20.50 -9.60
C GLY A 167 -2.16 -20.86 -9.34
N LEU A 168 -1.64 -20.60 -8.13
CA LEU A 168 -0.28 -20.93 -7.73
C LEU A 168 0.09 -22.40 -7.98
N ARG A 169 -0.87 -23.30 -7.75
CA ARG A 169 -0.63 -24.75 -7.83
C ARG A 169 -0.40 -25.24 -9.27
N ASP A 170 -0.90 -24.49 -10.24
CA ASP A 170 -0.94 -24.89 -11.65
C ASP A 170 0.24 -24.30 -12.44
N ILE A 171 1.09 -23.45 -11.82
CA ILE A 171 2.23 -22.79 -12.47
C ILE A 171 3.27 -23.83 -12.92
N ALA A 172 3.55 -23.87 -14.22
CA ALA A 172 4.63 -24.66 -14.83
C ALA A 172 5.77 -23.78 -15.38
N GLU A 173 5.47 -22.56 -15.85
CA GLU A 173 6.43 -21.64 -16.46
C GLU A 173 6.14 -20.19 -16.08
N VAL A 174 7.19 -19.37 -15.91
CA VAL A 174 7.11 -17.91 -15.73
C VAL A 174 7.78 -17.23 -16.91
N ARG A 175 7.02 -16.38 -17.59
CA ARG A 175 7.41 -15.59 -18.76
C ARG A 175 7.56 -14.13 -18.39
N LYS A 176 8.53 -13.46 -19.01
CA LYS A 176 8.93 -12.09 -18.68
C LYS A 176 8.99 -11.14 -19.88
N GLU A 177 8.56 -11.61 -21.05
CA GLU A 177 8.64 -10.91 -22.33
C GLU A 177 7.79 -9.64 -22.37
N LYS A 178 6.74 -9.59 -21.55
CA LYS A 178 5.80 -8.45 -21.45
C LYS A 178 5.96 -7.64 -20.17
N VAL A 179 6.98 -7.94 -19.36
CA VAL A 179 7.22 -7.21 -18.11
C VAL A 179 7.38 -5.74 -18.42
N ASN A 180 6.70 -4.90 -17.64
CA ASN A 180 6.73 -3.46 -17.80
C ASN A 180 8.19 -2.97 -17.78
N PRO A 181 8.69 -2.36 -18.86
CA PRO A 181 10.11 -2.00 -18.98
C PRO A 181 10.55 -1.00 -17.90
N LEU A 182 9.61 -0.21 -17.36
CA LEU A 182 9.89 0.75 -16.29
C LEU A 182 10.38 0.10 -14.98
N LEU A 183 10.18 -1.22 -14.81
CA LEU A 183 10.73 -1.95 -13.65
C LEU A 183 12.24 -2.18 -13.72
N SER A 184 12.85 -2.00 -14.89
CA SER A 184 14.28 -2.22 -15.11
C SER A 184 15.13 -0.95 -15.12
N GLU A 185 14.48 0.22 -15.03
CA GLU A 185 15.10 1.54 -14.93
C GLU A 185 15.46 1.88 -13.48
#